data_AF-A0A158RPX8-F1
#
_entry.id   AF-A0A158RPX8-F1
#
_cell.length_a   1.000
_cell.length_b   1.000
_cell.length_c   1.000
_cell.angle_alpha   90.00
_cell.angle_beta   90.00
_cell.angle_gamma   90.00
#
_symmetry.space_group_name_H-M   'P 1'
#
loop_
_entity.id
_entity.type
_entity.pdbx_description
1 polymer ?
#
loop_
_entity_poly.entity_id
_entity_poly.type
_entity_poly.pdbx_seq_one_letter_code
_entity_poly.pdbx_strand_id
1 'polypeptide(L)'
;MKKIIILILGVILIAALIYFFFFKNSNVNSISEEDIEKKDFLKDKQAVIYLSSTADQDMDGNGISYAIFIDKNEKAHGYKMNGLELGGIGVSDNKKEIVLESKDNIKFIGEDFKNFKMKYQHTGDQRIYLKKQGLFVNIYNSGSNSTTGNYDSNVIYGNQKQIYKGNIPHYLISSGVNTDEVLVLTQDIDKNEHSLKKLLFNDSTMHLEDVTTINLNKNMSYSSYSSILSDSNFYYTILIENDNSIKGKVYLLRIDKKSLKQDLILLSSEENSTASIPFTKNNSAYLHNNELFFINGLGDVITFNTQTNSVNLKFKIDYHITDGVRYNEQTYFENDQLYVLRYNEKQEDKYYIETYSLITGKKIKTTKIKGMDQIITSVKGGKSIYAYDFKILHPNK
;
A
#
# COMPACT_ATOMS: atom_id res chain seq x y z
N MET A 1 36.77 -52.17 2.27
CA MET A 1 37.01 -50.85 2.91
C MET A 1 36.82 -49.66 1.97
N LYS A 2 37.59 -49.49 0.88
CA LYS A 2 37.44 -48.32 -0.03
C LYS A 2 36.02 -48.11 -0.59
N LYS A 3 35.32 -49.18 -0.99
CA LYS A 3 33.92 -49.08 -1.50
C LYS A 3 32.92 -48.60 -0.44
N ILE A 4 33.13 -48.97 0.83
CA ILE A 4 32.27 -48.57 1.95
C ILE A 4 32.50 -47.09 2.28
N ILE A 5 33.75 -46.63 2.23
CA ILE A 5 34.11 -45.21 2.45
C ILE A 5 33.52 -44.31 1.35
N ILE A 6 33.56 -44.75 0.08
CA ILE A 6 32.96 -44.00 -1.04
C ILE A 6 31.43 -43.93 -0.90
N LEU A 7 30.77 -45.01 -0.47
CA LEU A 7 29.33 -45.03 -0.22
C LEU A 7 28.95 -44.03 0.89
N ILE A 8 29.68 -44.02 2.00
CA ILE A 8 29.45 -43.10 3.11
C ILE A 8 29.65 -41.64 2.67
N LEU A 9 30.71 -41.34 1.92
CA LEU A 9 30.95 -39.99 1.36
C LEU A 9 29.83 -39.56 0.40
N GLY A 10 29.31 -40.48 -0.42
CA GLY A 10 28.18 -40.20 -1.30
C GLY A 10 26.90 -39.87 -0.52
N VAL A 11 26.60 -40.61 0.54
CA VAL A 11 25.44 -40.34 1.41
C VAL A 11 25.58 -38.99 2.13
N ILE A 12 26.78 -38.66 2.63
CA ILE A 12 27.05 -37.35 3.26
C ILE A 12 26.88 -36.22 2.24
N LEU A 13 27.36 -36.39 1.01
CA LEU A 13 27.22 -35.39 -0.04
C LEU A 13 25.75 -35.17 -0.42
N ILE A 14 24.98 -36.25 -0.56
CA ILE A 14 23.54 -36.18 -0.84
C ILE A 14 22.80 -35.54 0.33
N ALA A 15 23.10 -35.91 1.57
CA ALA A 15 22.50 -35.29 2.75
C ALA A 15 22.86 -33.80 2.86
N ALA A 16 24.10 -33.42 2.54
CA ALA A 16 24.54 -32.02 2.51
C ALA A 16 23.84 -31.24 1.38
N LEU A 17 23.64 -31.83 0.21
CA LEU A 17 22.87 -31.24 -0.89
C LEU A 17 21.40 -31.08 -0.52
N ILE A 18 20.77 -32.11 0.06
CA ILE A 18 19.39 -32.03 0.54
C ILE A 18 19.27 -30.96 1.62
N TYR A 19 20.18 -30.91 2.59
CA TYR A 19 20.22 -29.86 3.60
C TYR A 19 20.38 -28.46 2.98
N PHE A 20 21.27 -28.31 2.00
CA PHE A 20 21.54 -27.03 1.35
C PHE A 20 20.36 -26.57 0.48
N PHE A 21 19.70 -27.46 -0.27
CA PHE A 21 18.57 -27.12 -1.13
C PHE A 21 17.25 -26.95 -0.36
N PHE A 22 17.01 -27.76 0.68
CA PHE A 22 15.74 -27.74 1.41
C PHE A 22 15.79 -26.90 2.68
N PHE A 23 16.89 -26.88 3.43
CA PHE A 23 16.95 -26.31 4.79
C PHE A 23 17.79 -25.04 4.94
N LYS A 24 18.72 -24.72 4.01
CA LYS A 24 19.54 -23.49 4.11
C LYS A 24 18.70 -22.21 4.19
N ASN A 25 17.50 -22.22 3.62
CA ASN A 25 16.57 -21.08 3.60
C ASN A 25 15.32 -21.30 4.48
N SER A 26 15.23 -22.36 5.29
CA SER A 26 14.01 -22.60 6.08
C SER A 26 13.85 -21.68 7.29
N ASN A 27 14.90 -20.97 7.70
CA ASN A 27 14.93 -20.07 8.86
C ASN A 27 15.36 -18.64 8.47
N VAL A 28 14.93 -18.12 7.32
CA VAL A 28 15.21 -16.72 6.98
C VAL A 28 14.34 -15.83 7.87
N ASN A 29 14.94 -15.25 8.93
CA ASN A 29 14.36 -14.25 9.86
C ASN A 29 12.82 -14.23 9.88
N SER A 30 12.20 -15.36 10.20
CA SER A 30 10.74 -15.51 10.13
C SER A 30 10.14 -15.17 11.49
N ILE A 31 9.01 -14.48 11.46
CA ILE A 31 8.18 -14.21 12.63
C ILE A 31 7.20 -15.38 12.75
N SER A 32 7.15 -16.00 13.93
CA SER A 32 6.16 -17.03 14.24
C SER A 32 4.80 -16.42 14.59
N GLU A 33 3.73 -17.23 14.60
CA GLU A 33 2.43 -16.78 15.11
C GLU A 33 2.55 -16.37 16.59
N GLU A 34 3.29 -17.16 17.39
CA GLU A 34 3.50 -16.89 18.82
C GLU A 34 4.23 -15.55 19.06
N ASP A 35 5.13 -15.14 18.16
CA ASP A 35 5.81 -13.86 18.25
C ASP A 35 4.89 -12.69 17.90
N ILE A 36 4.06 -12.82 16.87
CA ILE A 36 3.15 -11.74 16.44
C ILE A 36 1.99 -11.53 17.41
N GLU A 37 1.66 -12.55 18.21
CA GLU A 37 0.64 -12.49 19.27
C GLU A 37 1.07 -11.66 20.50
N LYS A 38 2.36 -11.35 20.63
CA LYS A 38 2.89 -10.61 21.80
C LYS A 38 2.43 -9.16 21.80
N LYS A 39 1.94 -8.69 22.97
CA LYS A 39 1.45 -7.32 23.21
C LYS A 39 2.49 -6.20 23.01
N ASP A 40 3.76 -6.56 22.91
CA ASP A 40 4.86 -5.63 22.73
C ASP A 40 5.61 -5.85 21.43
N PHE A 41 5.08 -6.69 20.53
CA PHE A 41 5.68 -7.05 19.25
C PHE A 41 6.09 -5.83 18.40
N LEU A 42 5.32 -4.74 18.46
CA LEU A 42 5.57 -3.52 17.68
C LEU A 42 6.57 -2.54 18.33
N LYS A 43 6.90 -2.67 19.63
CA LYS A 43 7.65 -1.64 20.38
C LYS A 43 9.05 -1.38 19.83
N ASP A 44 9.66 -2.38 19.22
CA ASP A 44 11.01 -2.38 18.64
C ASP A 44 10.99 -2.26 17.11
N LYS A 45 9.81 -2.10 16.48
CA LYS A 45 9.67 -1.99 15.02
C LYS A 45 9.64 -0.53 14.59
N GLN A 46 10.43 -0.19 13.58
CA GLN A 46 10.48 1.16 13.01
C GLN A 46 9.62 1.30 11.76
N ALA A 47 9.44 0.22 11.00
CA ALA A 47 8.69 0.22 9.75
C ALA A 47 8.15 -1.16 9.42
N VAL A 48 7.19 -1.22 8.51
CA VAL A 48 6.62 -2.45 7.99
C VAL A 48 6.30 -2.31 6.50
N ILE A 49 6.57 -3.37 5.74
CA ILE A 49 6.35 -3.45 4.29
C ILE A 49 5.45 -4.64 4.04
N TYR A 50 4.38 -4.45 3.26
CA TYR A 50 3.52 -5.53 2.83
C TYR A 50 3.88 -5.94 1.42
N LEU A 51 4.14 -7.24 1.23
CA LEU A 51 4.39 -7.84 -0.06
C LEU A 51 3.41 -8.96 -0.32
N SER A 52 3.02 -9.14 -1.58
CA SER A 52 2.15 -10.26 -1.98
C SER A 52 2.46 -10.75 -3.38
N SER A 53 2.11 -12.00 -3.66
CA SER A 53 1.91 -12.46 -5.03
C SER A 53 0.77 -11.70 -5.70
N THR A 54 0.84 -11.60 -7.02
CA THR A 54 -0.23 -11.06 -7.87
C THR A 54 -1.42 -12.01 -7.93
N ALA A 55 -2.61 -11.54 -8.34
CA ALA A 55 -3.82 -12.36 -8.38
C ALA A 55 -3.73 -13.50 -9.40
N ASP A 56 -3.05 -13.30 -10.54
CA ASP A 56 -2.77 -14.36 -11.52
C ASP A 56 -1.91 -15.49 -10.91
N GLN A 57 -1.00 -15.15 -10.01
CA GLN A 57 -0.21 -16.12 -9.26
C GLN A 57 -1.00 -16.80 -8.14
N ASP A 58 -2.16 -16.30 -7.71
CA ASP A 58 -3.02 -16.91 -6.70
C ASP A 58 -4.24 -17.64 -7.29
N MET A 59 -4.29 -17.87 -8.61
CA MET A 59 -5.39 -18.61 -9.25
C MET A 59 -5.51 -20.07 -8.74
N ASP A 60 -4.41 -20.66 -8.25
CA ASP A 60 -4.38 -21.98 -7.63
C ASP A 60 -4.70 -21.96 -6.12
N GLY A 61 -4.98 -20.77 -5.57
CA GLY A 61 -5.23 -20.57 -4.15
C GLY A 61 -3.98 -20.60 -3.26
N ASN A 62 -2.77 -20.72 -3.83
CA ASN A 62 -1.51 -20.84 -3.08
C ASN A 62 -0.65 -19.56 -3.12
N GLY A 63 -1.27 -18.41 -3.38
CA GLY A 63 -0.64 -17.10 -3.28
C GLY A 63 -0.08 -16.86 -1.87
N ILE A 64 0.97 -16.04 -1.81
CA ILE A 64 1.76 -15.82 -0.59
C ILE A 64 1.89 -14.32 -0.36
N SER A 65 1.69 -13.89 0.88
CA SER A 65 2.01 -12.54 1.33
C SER A 65 3.01 -12.56 2.48
N TYR A 66 3.70 -11.45 2.66
CA TYR A 66 4.56 -11.18 3.81
C TYR A 66 4.29 -9.79 4.36
N ALA A 67 4.23 -9.70 5.69
CA ALA A 67 4.51 -8.44 6.39
C ALA A 67 5.98 -8.49 6.85
N ILE A 68 6.83 -7.68 6.24
CA ILE A 68 8.24 -7.54 6.62
C ILE A 68 8.38 -6.39 7.60
N PHE A 69 8.69 -6.69 8.84
CA PHE A 69 8.95 -5.71 9.89
C PHE A 69 10.43 -5.39 9.96
N ILE A 70 10.76 -4.11 9.99
CA ILE A 70 12.13 -3.62 10.17
C ILE A 70 12.25 -3.19 11.62
N ASP A 71 13.18 -3.81 12.35
CA ASP A 71 13.46 -3.46 13.74
C ASP A 71 14.37 -2.23 13.86
N LYS A 72 14.50 -1.67 15.07
CA LYS A 72 15.39 -0.52 15.36
C LYS A 72 16.88 -0.78 15.06
N ASN A 73 17.28 -2.04 14.93
CA ASN A 73 18.64 -2.45 14.55
C ASN A 73 18.78 -2.67 13.03
N GLU A 74 17.81 -2.19 12.24
CA GLU A 74 17.81 -2.23 10.78
C GLU A 74 17.70 -3.65 10.21
N LYS A 75 17.21 -4.62 11.01
CA LYS A 75 17.00 -6.00 10.55
C LYS A 75 15.55 -6.22 10.13
N ALA A 76 15.38 -6.85 8.99
CA ALA A 76 14.10 -7.30 8.47
C ALA A 76 13.74 -8.68 9.03
N HIS A 77 12.49 -8.81 9.46
CA HIS A 77 11.87 -10.07 9.89
C HIS A 77 10.53 -10.23 9.18
N GLY A 78 10.30 -11.39 8.56
CA GLY A 78 9.14 -11.64 7.71
C GLY A 78 8.07 -12.48 8.39
N TYR A 79 6.84 -11.99 8.42
CA TYR A 79 5.67 -12.74 8.83
C TYR A 79 4.89 -13.21 7.60
N LYS A 80 4.80 -14.52 7.39
CA LYS A 80 4.17 -15.13 6.20
C LYS A 80 2.65 -15.23 6.37
N MET A 81 1.90 -14.90 5.32
CA MET A 81 0.45 -14.94 5.25
C MET A 81 -0.03 -15.50 3.91
N ASN A 82 -1.34 -15.77 3.80
CA ASN A 82 -1.99 -16.09 2.53
C ASN A 82 -1.98 -14.87 1.61
N GLY A 83 -1.86 -15.11 0.30
CA GLY A 83 -1.83 -14.09 -0.75
C GLY A 83 -3.03 -13.14 -0.71
N LEU A 84 -2.79 -11.85 -0.94
CA LEU A 84 -3.78 -10.85 -1.32
C LEU A 84 -3.08 -9.72 -2.07
N GLU A 85 -3.29 -9.68 -3.38
CA GLU A 85 -2.78 -8.63 -4.26
C GLU A 85 -3.36 -7.27 -3.86
N LEU A 86 -2.57 -6.20 -3.94
CA LEU A 86 -2.97 -4.84 -3.50
C LEU A 86 -3.41 -4.76 -2.01
N GLY A 87 -3.13 -5.81 -1.23
CA GLY A 87 -3.32 -5.82 0.22
C GLY A 87 -2.36 -4.86 0.93
N GLY A 88 -2.44 -4.80 2.26
CA GLY A 88 -1.48 -4.00 3.04
C GLY A 88 -1.89 -3.71 4.47
N ILE A 89 -1.58 -2.51 4.95
CA ILE A 89 -1.34 -2.28 6.38
C ILE A 89 -2.19 -1.11 6.89
N GLY A 90 -3.09 -1.41 7.82
CA GLY A 90 -3.75 -0.39 8.64
C GLY A 90 -2.87 -0.05 9.84
N VAL A 91 -2.73 1.24 10.16
CA VAL A 91 -1.98 1.69 11.33
C VAL A 91 -2.86 2.64 12.14
N SER A 92 -2.99 2.38 13.44
CA SER A 92 -3.68 3.29 14.37
C SER A 92 -2.92 4.61 14.53
N ASP A 93 -3.62 5.69 14.88
CA ASP A 93 -3.01 7.01 15.08
C ASP A 93 -1.86 7.01 16.10
N ASN A 94 -2.00 6.22 17.18
CA ASN A 94 -0.99 6.11 18.23
C ASN A 94 0.12 5.08 17.88
N LYS A 95 -0.05 4.38 16.75
CA LYS A 95 0.85 3.36 16.21
C LYS A 95 1.12 2.17 17.12
N LYS A 96 0.28 1.96 18.12
CA LYS A 96 0.36 0.81 19.04
C LYS A 96 -0.37 -0.41 18.50
N GLU A 97 -1.22 -0.21 17.50
CA GLU A 97 -1.97 -1.26 16.83
C GLU A 97 -1.84 -1.12 15.32
N ILE A 98 -1.70 -2.27 14.66
CA ILE A 98 -1.78 -2.39 13.21
C ILE A 98 -2.78 -3.48 12.82
N VAL A 99 -3.28 -3.37 11.59
CA VAL A 99 -4.06 -4.40 10.93
C VAL A 99 -3.28 -4.96 9.76
N LEU A 100 -3.11 -6.28 9.74
CA LEU A 100 -2.65 -7.04 8.58
C LEU A 100 -3.81 -7.81 7.99
N GLU A 101 -3.81 -7.95 6.67
CA GLU A 101 -4.82 -8.71 5.94
C GLU A 101 -4.18 -9.76 5.03
N SER A 102 -4.93 -10.85 4.83
CA SER A 102 -4.75 -11.81 3.75
C SER A 102 -6.06 -11.91 2.98
N LYS A 103 -6.16 -12.76 1.95
CA LYS A 103 -7.43 -12.94 1.22
C LYS A 103 -8.61 -13.38 2.09
N ASP A 104 -8.37 -14.02 3.21
CA ASP A 104 -9.37 -14.74 4.01
C ASP A 104 -9.29 -14.47 5.52
N ASN A 105 -8.36 -13.62 5.97
CA ASN A 105 -8.21 -13.24 7.37
C ASN A 105 -7.84 -11.76 7.53
N ILE A 106 -8.25 -11.19 8.67
CA ILE A 106 -7.79 -9.88 9.15
C ILE A 106 -7.26 -10.05 10.58
N LYS A 107 -6.05 -9.53 10.82
CA LYS A 107 -5.33 -9.66 12.08
C LYS A 107 -5.03 -8.30 12.68
N PHE A 108 -5.49 -8.09 13.91
CA PHE A 108 -5.13 -6.96 14.77
C PHE A 108 -3.92 -7.37 15.60
N ILE A 109 -2.86 -6.57 15.56
CA ILE A 109 -1.55 -6.87 16.19
C ILE A 109 -1.08 -5.62 16.93
N GLY A 110 -0.38 -5.81 18.05
CA GLY A 110 0.17 -4.71 18.83
C GLY A 110 -0.32 -4.76 20.27
N GLU A 111 -1.49 -4.20 20.59
CA GLU A 111 -2.00 -4.18 21.97
C GLU A 111 -2.65 -5.49 22.40
N ASP A 112 -3.65 -5.98 21.66
CA ASP A 112 -4.27 -7.29 21.84
C ASP A 112 -4.37 -7.99 20.49
N PHE A 113 -3.83 -9.20 20.42
CA PHE A 113 -3.91 -9.98 19.20
C PHE A 113 -5.33 -10.52 18.97
N LYS A 114 -5.85 -10.28 17.77
CA LYS A 114 -7.11 -10.86 17.30
C LYS A 114 -7.04 -11.22 15.84
N ASN A 115 -7.50 -12.42 15.52
CA ASN A 115 -7.61 -12.91 14.15
C ASN A 115 -9.08 -13.21 13.84
N PHE A 116 -9.59 -12.62 12.76
CA PHE A 116 -10.93 -12.88 12.26
C PHE A 116 -10.87 -13.49 10.86
N LYS A 117 -11.61 -14.58 10.67
CA LYS A 117 -11.85 -15.14 9.34
C LYS A 117 -12.85 -14.26 8.57
N MET A 118 -12.60 -14.09 7.28
CA MET A 118 -13.47 -13.38 6.36
C MET A 118 -13.68 -14.16 5.06
N LYS A 119 -14.63 -13.71 4.25
CA LYS A 119 -14.82 -14.27 2.90
C LYS A 119 -13.62 -13.89 2.04
N TYR A 120 -13.24 -14.76 1.11
CA TYR A 120 -12.21 -14.49 0.11
C TYR A 120 -12.36 -13.08 -0.51
N GLN A 121 -11.28 -12.32 -0.48
CA GLN A 121 -11.10 -11.04 -1.15
C GLN A 121 -10.10 -11.21 -2.29
N HIS A 122 -10.43 -10.63 -3.45
CA HIS A 122 -9.62 -10.77 -4.65
C HIS A 122 -8.43 -9.82 -4.66
N THR A 123 -8.67 -8.52 -4.50
CA THR A 123 -7.63 -7.49 -4.40
C THR A 123 -7.98 -6.45 -3.33
N GLY A 124 -6.94 -5.88 -2.72
CA GLY A 124 -7.07 -4.78 -1.76
C GLY A 124 -7.25 -3.40 -2.42
N ASP A 125 -8.01 -2.56 -1.73
CA ASP A 125 -8.18 -1.10 -1.83
C ASP A 125 -7.16 -0.30 -1.01
N GLN A 126 -7.56 -0.15 0.25
CA GLN A 126 -7.10 0.87 1.17
C GLN A 126 -7.39 0.42 2.59
N ARG A 127 -6.52 0.84 3.52
CA ARG A 127 -6.68 0.62 4.96
C ARG A 127 -6.70 1.95 5.67
N ILE A 128 -7.79 2.23 6.38
CA ILE A 128 -8.03 3.51 7.07
C ILE A 128 -8.24 3.25 8.54
N TYR A 129 -7.72 4.12 9.39
CA TYR A 129 -8.06 4.17 10.80
C TYR A 129 -8.90 5.42 11.08
N LEU A 130 -10.11 5.23 11.61
CA LEU A 130 -11.00 6.30 12.02
C LEU A 130 -10.81 6.56 13.51
N LYS A 131 -10.06 7.62 13.83
CA LYS A 131 -9.59 7.92 15.19
C LYS A 131 -10.72 8.07 16.20
N LYS A 132 -11.78 8.81 15.88
CA LYS A 132 -12.87 9.04 16.86
C LYS A 132 -13.62 7.77 17.21
N GLN A 133 -13.75 6.83 16.27
CA GLN A 133 -14.44 5.56 16.47
C GLN A 133 -13.50 4.44 16.96
N GLY A 134 -12.18 4.63 16.86
CA GLY A 134 -11.21 3.57 17.14
C GLY A 134 -11.42 2.37 16.20
N LEU A 135 -11.67 2.65 14.92
CA LEU A 135 -12.16 1.67 13.95
C LEU A 135 -11.20 1.58 12.76
N PHE A 136 -10.82 0.36 12.39
CA PHE A 136 -10.17 0.10 11.11
C PHE A 136 -11.20 -0.16 10.04
N VAL A 137 -10.94 0.35 8.83
CA VAL A 137 -11.74 0.13 7.63
C VAL A 137 -10.81 -0.36 6.52
N ASN A 138 -11.06 -1.58 6.05
CA ASN A 138 -10.36 -2.22 4.96
C ASN A 138 -11.31 -2.32 3.77
N ILE A 139 -10.90 -1.77 2.64
CA ILE A 139 -11.70 -1.75 1.41
C ILE A 139 -11.03 -2.67 0.39
N TYR A 140 -11.84 -3.37 -0.40
CA TYR A 140 -11.40 -4.33 -1.41
C TYR A 140 -12.09 -4.05 -2.75
N ASN A 141 -11.40 -4.26 -3.86
CA ASN A 141 -11.99 -4.24 -5.20
C ASN A 141 -12.35 -5.68 -5.57
N SER A 142 -13.59 -6.10 -5.27
CA SER A 142 -13.94 -7.53 -5.14
C SER A 142 -14.41 -8.21 -6.42
N GLY A 143 -14.60 -7.45 -7.50
CA GLY A 143 -14.93 -7.97 -8.83
C GLY A 143 -16.42 -7.88 -9.20
N SER A 144 -16.75 -8.38 -10.38
CA SER A 144 -18.12 -8.38 -10.91
C SER A 144 -19.04 -9.31 -10.11
N ASN A 145 -20.21 -8.82 -9.75
CA ASN A 145 -21.30 -9.58 -9.15
C ASN A 145 -22.17 -10.20 -10.24
N SER A 146 -22.08 -11.52 -10.40
CA SER A 146 -22.84 -12.26 -11.41
C SER A 146 -24.36 -12.24 -11.20
N THR A 147 -24.85 -11.92 -10.00
CA THR A 147 -26.28 -11.89 -9.68
C THR A 147 -26.90 -10.55 -10.05
N THR A 148 -26.20 -9.44 -9.80
CA THR A 148 -26.70 -8.09 -10.07
C THR A 148 -26.16 -7.48 -11.36
N GLY A 149 -25.12 -8.06 -11.97
CA GLY A 149 -24.40 -7.49 -13.11
C GLY A 149 -23.41 -6.37 -12.74
N ASN A 150 -23.61 -5.73 -11.59
CA ASN A 150 -22.74 -4.66 -11.07
C ASN A 150 -21.36 -5.14 -10.61
N TYR A 151 -20.46 -4.18 -10.32
CA TYR A 151 -19.19 -4.43 -9.66
C TYR A 151 -19.33 -4.27 -8.13
N ASP A 152 -18.75 -5.16 -7.35
CA ASP A 152 -18.75 -5.10 -5.88
C ASP A 152 -17.38 -4.69 -5.33
N SER A 153 -17.37 -3.70 -4.45
CA SER A 153 -16.21 -3.38 -3.60
C SER A 153 -16.57 -3.65 -2.13
N ASN A 154 -16.05 -4.75 -1.58
CA ASN A 154 -16.33 -5.13 -0.19
C ASN A 154 -15.64 -4.18 0.79
N VAL A 155 -16.28 -3.98 1.93
CA VAL A 155 -15.72 -3.24 3.07
C VAL A 155 -15.76 -4.13 4.29
N ILE A 156 -14.63 -4.24 4.99
CA ILE A 156 -14.55 -4.88 6.30
C ILE A 156 -14.10 -3.82 7.29
N TYR A 157 -14.87 -3.62 8.35
CA TYR A 157 -14.57 -2.60 9.34
C TYR A 157 -14.77 -3.12 10.75
N GLY A 158 -13.97 -2.65 11.69
CA GLY A 158 -14.02 -3.18 13.05
C GLY A 158 -12.80 -2.84 13.89
N ASN A 159 -12.69 -3.55 15.00
CA ASN A 159 -11.56 -3.52 15.90
C ASN A 159 -11.35 -4.92 16.50
N GLN A 160 -10.46 -5.05 17.48
CA GLN A 160 -10.18 -6.30 18.18
C GLN A 160 -11.42 -7.01 18.76
N LYS A 161 -12.50 -6.29 19.06
CA LYS A 161 -13.70 -6.92 19.63
C LYS A 161 -14.50 -7.67 18.58
N GLN A 162 -14.65 -7.07 17.40
CA GLN A 162 -15.52 -7.56 16.34
C GLN A 162 -15.24 -6.86 15.01
N ILE A 163 -15.57 -7.58 13.93
CA ILE A 163 -15.58 -7.05 12.57
C ILE A 163 -16.98 -7.13 11.97
N TYR A 164 -17.26 -6.18 11.10
CA TYR A 164 -18.48 -6.02 10.33
C TYR A 164 -18.17 -5.98 8.85
N LYS A 165 -19.21 -6.12 8.05
CA LYS A 165 -19.12 -6.17 6.59
C LYS A 165 -20.05 -5.13 5.99
N GLY A 166 -19.59 -4.53 4.90
CA GLY A 166 -20.33 -3.64 4.04
C GLY A 166 -19.95 -3.87 2.59
N ASN A 167 -20.63 -3.17 1.69
CA ASN A 167 -20.37 -3.23 0.26
C ASN A 167 -20.62 -1.86 -0.37
N ILE A 168 -19.79 -1.50 -1.33
CA ILE A 168 -20.00 -0.39 -2.25
C ILE A 168 -20.31 -1.00 -3.62
N PRO A 169 -21.51 -0.78 -4.19
CA PRO A 169 -21.98 -1.46 -5.40
C PRO A 169 -21.41 -0.82 -6.68
N HIS A 170 -20.13 -0.47 -6.67
CA HIS A 170 -19.42 0.15 -7.78
C HIS A 170 -17.94 -0.22 -7.77
N TYR A 171 -17.29 -0.03 -8.92
CA TYR A 171 -15.84 -0.08 -9.02
C TYR A 171 -15.21 1.09 -8.26
N LEU A 172 -14.15 0.82 -7.51
CA LEU A 172 -13.44 1.82 -6.73
C LEU A 172 -12.24 2.37 -7.51
N ILE A 173 -12.22 3.67 -7.73
CA ILE A 173 -11.08 4.39 -8.33
C ILE A 173 -10.10 4.80 -7.24
N SER A 174 -10.61 5.41 -6.17
CA SER A 174 -9.81 5.91 -5.06
C SER A 174 -10.62 5.94 -3.77
N SER A 175 -9.92 5.88 -2.66
CA SER A 175 -10.49 5.99 -1.33
C SER A 175 -9.54 6.75 -0.40
N GLY A 176 -10.09 7.37 0.63
CA GLY A 176 -9.33 8.16 1.59
C GLY A 176 -10.18 8.59 2.78
N VAL A 177 -9.66 9.51 3.60
CA VAL A 177 -10.30 9.88 4.87
C VAL A 177 -10.46 11.39 5.01
N ASN A 178 -11.62 11.81 5.50
CA ASN A 178 -11.91 13.16 5.95
C ASN A 178 -12.23 13.15 7.45
N THR A 179 -11.21 13.37 8.28
CA THR A 179 -11.28 13.31 9.75
C THR A 179 -11.78 11.96 10.28
N ASP A 180 -13.08 11.67 10.14
CA ASP A 180 -13.75 10.44 10.61
C ASP A 180 -14.71 9.83 9.58
N GLU A 181 -14.75 10.38 8.37
CA GLU A 181 -15.54 9.86 7.26
C GLU A 181 -14.60 9.21 6.25
N VAL A 182 -14.97 8.04 5.73
CA VAL A 182 -14.25 7.47 4.59
C VAL A 182 -14.88 8.03 3.32
N LEU A 183 -14.04 8.56 2.43
CA LEU A 183 -14.42 9.03 1.11
C LEU A 183 -14.07 7.98 0.09
N VAL A 184 -14.96 7.78 -0.88
CA VAL A 184 -14.74 6.87 -2.00
C VAL A 184 -15.12 7.55 -3.32
N LEU A 185 -14.21 7.50 -4.28
CA LEU A 185 -14.45 7.87 -5.67
C LEU A 185 -14.73 6.59 -6.43
N THR A 186 -15.95 6.50 -6.95
CA THR A 186 -16.46 5.30 -7.62
C THR A 186 -16.74 5.55 -9.09
N GLN A 187 -16.73 4.48 -9.88
CA GLN A 187 -17.08 4.48 -11.29
C GLN A 187 -18.23 3.50 -11.57
N ASP A 188 -19.25 3.98 -12.26
CA ASP A 188 -20.16 3.14 -13.04
C ASP A 188 -19.45 2.87 -14.38
N ILE A 189 -18.92 1.64 -14.52
CA ILE A 189 -18.09 1.23 -15.67
C ILE A 189 -18.91 1.35 -16.98
N ASP A 190 -20.19 0.94 -16.95
CA ASP A 190 -21.03 0.90 -18.15
C ASP A 190 -21.38 2.30 -18.66
N LYS A 191 -21.60 3.25 -17.74
CA LYS A 191 -21.94 4.64 -18.09
C LYS A 191 -20.74 5.57 -18.20
N ASN A 192 -19.56 5.09 -17.80
CA ASN A 192 -18.37 5.90 -17.56
C ASN A 192 -18.68 7.13 -16.68
N GLU A 193 -19.44 6.90 -15.60
CA GLU A 193 -19.87 7.96 -14.67
C GLU A 193 -19.14 7.83 -13.34
N HIS A 194 -18.68 8.97 -12.84
CA HIS A 194 -17.84 9.06 -11.66
C HIS A 194 -18.62 9.74 -10.54
N SER A 195 -18.49 9.25 -9.31
CA SER A 195 -19.14 9.88 -8.16
C SER A 195 -18.28 9.80 -6.90
N LEU A 196 -18.25 10.89 -6.16
CA LEU A 196 -17.72 10.94 -4.81
C LEU A 196 -18.84 10.59 -3.83
N LYS A 197 -18.56 9.65 -2.94
CA LYS A 197 -19.46 9.18 -1.90
C LYS A 197 -18.74 9.15 -0.55
N LYS A 198 -19.53 9.13 0.53
CA LYS A 198 -19.06 8.96 1.92
C LYS A 198 -19.53 7.61 2.46
N LEU A 199 -18.67 6.95 3.22
CA LEU A 199 -19.04 5.84 4.10
C LEU A 199 -19.13 6.36 5.53
N LEU A 200 -20.29 6.11 6.13
CA LEU A 200 -20.57 6.37 7.54
C LEU A 200 -20.75 5.04 8.27
N PHE A 201 -20.24 4.96 9.48
CA PHE A 201 -20.23 3.74 10.29
C PHE A 201 -20.92 3.99 11.63
N ASN A 202 -21.93 3.19 11.94
CA ASN A 202 -22.68 3.27 13.20
C ASN A 202 -22.68 1.87 13.82
N ASP A 203 -21.91 1.63 14.89
CA ASP A 203 -21.72 0.40 15.69
C ASP A 203 -21.77 -0.98 15.01
N SER A 204 -22.70 -1.28 14.09
CA SER A 204 -22.82 -2.49 13.28
C SER A 204 -23.24 -2.28 11.81
N THR A 205 -23.59 -1.05 11.39
CA THR A 205 -24.05 -0.75 10.02
C THR A 205 -23.13 0.23 9.30
N MET A 206 -23.01 0.04 7.99
CA MET A 206 -22.35 0.94 7.07
C MET A 206 -23.40 1.60 6.19
N HIS A 207 -23.35 2.92 6.07
CA HIS A 207 -24.18 3.71 5.18
C HIS A 207 -23.33 4.36 4.10
N LEU A 208 -23.82 4.34 2.86
CA LEU A 208 -23.19 4.99 1.72
C LEU A 208 -24.03 6.20 1.34
N GLU A 209 -23.44 7.38 1.35
CA GLU A 209 -24.09 8.64 1.00
C GLU A 209 -23.43 9.28 -0.22
N ASP A 210 -24.24 9.70 -1.19
CA ASP A 210 -23.76 10.46 -2.35
C ASP A 210 -23.35 11.88 -1.94
N VAL A 211 -22.15 12.30 -2.35
CA VAL A 211 -21.69 13.68 -2.17
C VAL A 211 -21.94 14.49 -3.44
N THR A 212 -21.39 14.02 -4.56
CA THR A 212 -21.55 14.67 -5.88
C THR A 212 -21.10 13.73 -7.00
N THR A 213 -21.70 13.89 -8.18
CA THR A 213 -21.13 13.37 -9.44
C THR A 213 -19.86 14.13 -9.80
N ILE A 214 -18.87 13.46 -10.39
CA ILE A 214 -17.62 14.08 -10.84
C ILE A 214 -17.69 14.37 -12.34
N ASN A 215 -17.38 15.62 -12.69
CA ASN A 215 -17.45 16.12 -14.06
C ASN A 215 -16.10 15.92 -14.76
N LEU A 216 -15.90 14.72 -15.32
CA LEU A 216 -14.75 14.39 -16.16
C LEU A 216 -15.16 14.23 -17.63
N ASN A 217 -14.20 14.36 -18.54
CA ASN A 217 -14.45 14.14 -19.96
C ASN A 217 -14.78 12.67 -20.21
N LYS A 218 -16.04 12.36 -20.56
CA LYS A 218 -16.51 10.98 -20.81
C LYS A 218 -15.79 10.26 -21.96
N ASN A 219 -15.07 10.99 -22.83
CA ASN A 219 -14.29 10.41 -23.93
C ASN A 219 -12.86 10.00 -23.51
N MET A 220 -12.46 10.31 -22.28
CA MET A 220 -11.16 9.96 -21.73
C MET A 220 -11.32 8.90 -20.63
N SER A 221 -10.22 8.18 -20.37
CA SER A 221 -10.12 7.28 -19.23
C SER A 221 -9.35 7.96 -18.11
N TYR A 222 -9.83 7.83 -16.88
CA TYR A 222 -9.18 8.37 -15.69
C TYR A 222 -8.90 7.28 -14.68
N SER A 223 -7.67 7.27 -14.17
CA SER A 223 -7.26 6.44 -13.04
C SER A 223 -6.75 7.31 -11.91
N SER A 224 -6.78 6.81 -10.67
CA SER A 224 -6.23 7.56 -9.55
C SER A 224 -4.75 7.25 -9.31
N TYR A 225 -3.98 8.30 -9.08
CA TYR A 225 -2.60 8.25 -8.63
C TYR A 225 -2.44 8.52 -7.15
N SER A 226 -3.51 8.88 -6.42
CA SER A 226 -3.46 9.08 -4.97
C SER A 226 -4.69 8.54 -4.24
N SER A 227 -4.61 8.44 -2.91
CA SER A 227 -5.79 8.45 -2.05
C SER A 227 -6.51 9.79 -2.07
N ILE A 228 -7.74 9.82 -1.59
CA ILE A 228 -8.49 11.07 -1.38
C ILE A 228 -7.97 11.75 -0.12
N LEU A 229 -7.53 13.00 -0.26
CA LEU A 229 -7.10 13.87 0.84
C LEU A 229 -8.16 14.95 1.09
N SER A 230 -8.11 15.58 2.26
CA SER A 230 -9.01 16.69 2.54
C SER A 230 -8.47 17.66 3.58
N ASP A 231 -8.90 18.92 3.49
CA ASP A 231 -8.74 19.94 4.53
C ASP A 231 -10.11 20.42 5.04
N SER A 232 -10.20 21.58 5.67
CA SER A 232 -11.48 22.12 6.15
C SER A 232 -12.45 22.51 5.03
N ASN A 233 -11.96 22.81 3.83
CA ASN A 233 -12.71 23.44 2.75
C ASN A 233 -12.88 22.55 1.52
N PHE A 234 -11.95 21.63 1.26
CA PHE A 234 -11.86 20.90 0.00
C PHE A 234 -11.57 19.41 0.19
N TYR A 235 -12.04 18.62 -0.77
CA TYR A 235 -11.54 17.27 -1.07
C TYR A 235 -10.56 17.34 -2.24
N TYR A 236 -9.55 16.46 -2.23
CA TYR A 236 -8.48 16.42 -3.21
C TYR A 236 -8.20 14.98 -3.65
N THR A 237 -8.00 14.74 -4.94
CA THR A 237 -7.47 13.47 -5.44
C THR A 237 -6.67 13.72 -6.72
N ILE A 238 -5.62 12.93 -6.93
CA ILE A 238 -4.76 13.06 -8.11
C ILE A 238 -5.21 12.02 -9.12
N LEU A 239 -5.53 12.47 -10.31
CA LEU A 239 -6.01 11.66 -11.43
C LEU A 239 -5.02 11.73 -12.57
N ILE A 240 -4.86 10.61 -13.28
CA ILE A 240 -4.20 10.58 -14.58
C ILE A 240 -5.25 10.47 -15.67
N GLU A 241 -5.19 11.36 -16.65
CA GLU A 241 -5.93 11.26 -17.91
C GLU A 241 -5.11 10.41 -18.89
N ASN A 242 -5.72 9.32 -19.38
CA ASN A 242 -5.13 8.43 -20.38
C ASN A 242 -5.90 8.57 -21.70
N ASP A 243 -5.19 8.88 -22.78
CA ASP A 243 -5.73 9.06 -24.13
C ASP A 243 -5.27 7.95 -25.11
N ASN A 244 -4.92 6.78 -24.57
CA ASN A 244 -4.29 5.64 -25.28
C ASN A 244 -2.90 5.91 -25.87
N SER A 245 -2.31 7.08 -25.63
CA SER A 245 -0.89 7.31 -25.89
C SER A 245 -0.02 6.94 -24.66
N ILE A 246 1.30 6.87 -24.85
CA ILE A 246 2.24 6.74 -23.73
C ILE A 246 2.37 8.05 -22.93
N LYS A 247 1.76 9.14 -23.39
CA LYS A 247 1.76 10.41 -22.68
C LYS A 247 0.57 10.48 -21.75
N GLY A 248 0.73 11.20 -20.65
CA GLY A 248 -0.31 11.35 -19.65
C GLY A 248 -0.38 12.78 -19.14
N LYS A 249 -1.57 13.22 -18.73
CA LYS A 249 -1.72 14.46 -17.96
C LYS A 249 -2.17 14.13 -16.56
N VAL A 250 -1.40 14.58 -15.58
CA VAL A 250 -1.71 14.40 -14.17
C VAL A 250 -2.43 15.63 -13.67
N TYR A 251 -3.62 15.44 -13.11
CA TYR A 251 -4.45 16.50 -12.58
C TYR A 251 -4.72 16.32 -11.09
N LEU A 252 -4.81 17.42 -10.38
CA LEU A 252 -5.45 17.51 -9.08
C LEU A 252 -6.93 17.82 -9.31
N LEU A 253 -7.82 16.88 -8.98
CA LEU A 253 -9.24 17.15 -8.82
C LEU A 253 -9.45 17.73 -7.42
N ARG A 254 -9.96 18.96 -7.36
CA ARG A 254 -10.35 19.65 -6.13
C ARG A 254 -11.85 19.88 -6.11
N ILE A 255 -12.49 19.58 -4.98
CA ILE A 255 -13.94 19.72 -4.80
C ILE A 255 -14.20 20.55 -3.55
N ASP A 256 -14.90 21.67 -3.69
CA ASP A 256 -15.32 22.50 -2.57
C ASP A 256 -16.41 21.79 -1.74
N LYS A 257 -16.19 21.63 -0.44
CA LYS A 257 -17.09 20.85 0.44
C LYS A 257 -18.48 21.47 0.60
N LYS A 258 -18.62 22.79 0.39
CA LYS A 258 -19.86 23.53 0.63
C LYS A 258 -20.66 23.75 -0.66
N SER A 259 -20.00 24.22 -1.70
CA SER A 259 -20.61 24.54 -2.99
C SER A 259 -20.58 23.37 -3.98
N LEU A 260 -19.77 22.34 -3.70
CA LEU A 260 -19.54 21.19 -4.59
C LEU A 260 -18.92 21.57 -5.94
N LYS A 261 -18.41 22.81 -6.07
CA LYS A 261 -17.67 23.25 -7.25
C LYS A 261 -16.41 22.41 -7.41
N GLN A 262 -16.14 22.00 -8.65
CA GLN A 262 -15.01 21.15 -9.01
C GLN A 262 -14.02 21.94 -9.86
N ASP A 263 -12.74 21.83 -9.53
CA ASP A 263 -11.63 22.33 -10.34
C ASP A 263 -10.72 21.16 -10.71
N LEU A 264 -10.27 21.14 -11.96
CA LEU A 264 -9.26 20.20 -12.45
C LEU A 264 -7.98 20.97 -12.76
N ILE A 265 -6.96 20.80 -11.93
CA ILE A 265 -5.73 21.60 -11.95
C ILE A 265 -4.60 20.74 -12.49
N LEU A 266 -3.99 21.13 -13.62
CA LEU A 266 -2.86 20.39 -14.19
C LEU A 266 -1.65 20.46 -13.26
N LEU A 267 -1.15 19.30 -12.82
CA LEU A 267 0.05 19.17 -12.01
C LEU A 267 1.29 18.96 -12.88
N SER A 268 1.22 18.01 -13.83
CA SER A 268 2.30 17.70 -14.75
C SER A 268 1.77 17.09 -16.05
N SER A 269 2.61 17.16 -17.08
CA SER A 269 2.47 16.39 -18.30
C SER A 269 3.61 15.38 -18.35
N GLU A 270 3.28 14.11 -18.56
CA GLU A 270 4.19 12.99 -18.50
C GLU A 270 4.44 12.46 -19.92
N GLU A 271 5.70 12.33 -20.32
CA GLU A 271 6.08 11.77 -21.63
C GLU A 271 6.03 10.24 -21.64
N ASN A 272 6.13 9.62 -20.46
CA ASN A 272 6.00 8.18 -20.25
C ASN A 272 5.10 7.93 -19.03
N SER A 273 3.80 7.79 -19.28
CA SER A 273 2.77 7.58 -18.28
C SER A 273 3.04 6.34 -17.44
N THR A 274 3.49 5.23 -18.05
CA THR A 274 3.87 4.00 -17.35
C THR A 274 5.00 4.23 -16.34
N ALA A 275 6.08 4.91 -16.74
CA ALA A 275 7.18 5.21 -15.82
C ALA A 275 6.83 6.27 -14.78
N SER A 276 5.81 7.09 -15.03
CA SER A 276 5.29 8.09 -14.09
C SER A 276 4.33 7.53 -13.05
N ILE A 277 3.88 6.27 -13.18
CA ILE A 277 3.00 5.62 -12.19
C ILE A 277 3.70 5.65 -10.81
N PRO A 278 3.07 6.26 -9.78
CA PRO A 278 3.63 6.29 -8.44
C PRO A 278 3.92 4.90 -7.89
N PHE A 279 4.96 4.77 -7.06
CA PHE A 279 5.32 3.49 -6.45
C PHE A 279 4.17 2.84 -5.67
N THR A 280 3.35 3.68 -5.02
CA THR A 280 2.18 3.24 -4.26
C THR A 280 1.09 4.28 -4.35
N LYS A 281 -0.08 3.94 -4.91
CA LYS A 281 -1.22 4.88 -4.99
C LYS A 281 -1.60 5.45 -3.62
N ASN A 282 -1.61 4.63 -2.58
CA ASN A 282 -2.14 5.04 -1.28
C ASN A 282 -1.18 5.90 -0.44
N ASN A 283 0.08 6.01 -0.87
CA ASN A 283 1.12 6.75 -0.14
C ASN A 283 1.88 7.73 -1.05
N SER A 284 1.36 8.03 -2.24
CA SER A 284 1.99 8.92 -3.23
C SER A 284 1.66 10.40 -3.02
N ALA A 285 0.66 10.73 -2.20
CA ALA A 285 0.25 12.10 -1.94
C ALA A 285 0.02 12.35 -0.46
N TYR A 286 0.26 13.59 -0.03
CA TYR A 286 0.16 13.99 1.36
C TYR A 286 -0.19 15.46 1.48
N LEU A 287 -1.08 15.80 2.42
CA LEU A 287 -1.44 17.18 2.70
C LEU A 287 -0.82 17.60 4.03
N HIS A 288 0.03 18.62 3.99
CA HIS A 288 0.74 19.11 5.16
C HIS A 288 0.98 20.62 5.07
N ASN A 289 0.70 21.36 6.14
CA ASN A 289 0.95 22.80 6.22
C ASN A 289 0.43 23.62 5.02
N ASN A 290 -0.81 23.36 4.56
CA ASN A 290 -1.44 23.99 3.39
C ASN A 290 -0.74 23.72 2.04
N GLU A 291 0.09 22.68 1.97
CA GLU A 291 0.75 22.22 0.75
C GLU A 291 0.38 20.74 0.53
N LEU A 292 -0.15 20.44 -0.65
CA LEU A 292 -0.38 19.09 -1.11
C LEU A 292 0.85 18.63 -1.88
N PHE A 293 1.51 17.60 -1.40
CA PHE A 293 2.65 16.94 -2.02
C PHE A 293 2.18 15.74 -2.84
N PHE A 294 2.81 15.52 -3.98
CA PHE A 294 2.63 14.37 -4.84
C PHE A 294 3.98 13.90 -5.35
N ILE A 295 4.27 12.61 -5.24
CA ILE A 295 5.45 11.99 -5.86
C ILE A 295 5.03 11.05 -6.99
N ASN A 296 5.52 11.32 -8.20
CA ASN A 296 5.32 10.42 -9.34
C ASN A 296 6.38 9.29 -9.36
N GLY A 297 6.20 8.34 -10.27
CA GLY A 297 7.12 7.21 -10.48
C GLY A 297 8.51 7.55 -11.00
N LEU A 298 8.73 8.80 -11.42
CA LEU A 298 10.02 9.33 -11.87
C LEU A 298 10.79 10.05 -10.74
N GLY A 299 10.21 10.10 -9.54
CA GLY A 299 10.80 10.73 -8.36
C GLY A 299 10.61 12.24 -8.29
N ASP A 300 9.76 12.82 -9.14
CA ASP A 300 9.44 14.24 -9.08
C ASP A 300 8.41 14.49 -7.97
N VAL A 301 8.75 15.35 -7.02
CA VAL A 301 7.86 15.78 -5.95
C VAL A 301 7.23 17.11 -6.34
N ILE A 302 5.99 17.03 -6.79
CA ILE A 302 5.17 18.15 -7.23
C ILE A 302 4.32 18.62 -6.03
N THR A 303 4.12 19.92 -5.94
CA THR A 303 3.36 20.55 -4.85
C THR A 303 2.25 21.44 -5.39
N PHE A 304 1.13 21.47 -4.68
CA PHE A 304 0.05 22.43 -4.86
C PHE A 304 -0.18 23.19 -3.55
N ASN A 305 0.01 24.51 -3.57
CA ASN A 305 -0.29 25.35 -2.42
C ASN A 305 -1.80 25.66 -2.37
N THR A 306 -2.47 25.24 -1.30
CA THR A 306 -3.92 25.32 -1.19
C THR A 306 -4.45 26.74 -0.97
N GLN A 307 -3.58 27.70 -0.63
CA GLN A 307 -3.94 29.11 -0.43
C GLN A 307 -3.72 29.95 -1.70
N THR A 308 -2.59 29.76 -2.38
CA THR A 308 -2.22 30.56 -3.56
C THR A 308 -2.64 29.92 -4.88
N ASN A 309 -3.06 28.65 -4.87
CA ASN A 309 -3.34 27.83 -6.04
C ASN A 309 -2.14 27.64 -6.98
N SER A 310 -0.92 27.76 -6.47
CA SER A 310 0.30 27.57 -7.28
C SER A 310 0.75 26.11 -7.30
N VAL A 311 1.07 25.61 -8.49
CA VAL A 311 1.72 24.31 -8.71
C VAL A 311 3.22 24.52 -8.87
N ASN A 312 4.05 23.72 -8.21
CA ASN A 312 5.51 23.76 -8.35
C ASN A 312 6.11 22.35 -8.34
N LEU A 313 7.13 22.11 -9.16
CA LEU A 313 8.08 21.04 -8.92
C LEU A 313 8.95 21.46 -7.71
N LYS A 314 8.76 20.81 -6.57
CA LYS A 314 9.42 21.18 -5.30
C LYS A 314 10.86 20.67 -5.26
N PHE A 315 11.04 19.38 -5.53
CA PHE A 315 12.34 18.73 -5.63
C PHE A 315 12.21 17.41 -6.38
N LYS A 316 13.35 16.78 -6.68
CA LYS A 316 13.43 15.46 -7.29
C LYS A 316 14.26 14.55 -6.38
N ILE A 317 13.75 13.35 -6.07
CA ILE A 317 14.55 12.34 -5.39
C ILE A 317 15.56 11.74 -6.36
N ASP A 318 16.71 11.29 -5.87
CA ASP A 318 17.74 10.69 -6.72
C ASP A 318 17.28 9.30 -7.21
N TYR A 319 16.62 9.25 -8.38
CA TYR A 319 16.05 8.05 -8.98
C TYR A 319 16.41 8.00 -10.47
N HIS A 320 17.08 6.92 -10.87
CA HIS A 320 17.69 6.78 -12.19
C HIS A 320 16.89 5.89 -13.14
N ILE A 321 15.82 5.23 -12.66
CA ILE A 321 15.00 4.35 -13.49
C ILE A 321 13.91 5.17 -14.16
N THR A 322 13.90 5.16 -15.50
CA THR A 322 13.00 5.97 -16.34
C THR A 322 12.13 5.13 -17.27
N ASP A 323 12.33 3.82 -17.30
CA ASP A 323 11.61 2.86 -18.16
C ASP A 323 10.36 2.25 -17.49
N GLY A 324 10.21 2.46 -16.17
CA GLY A 324 9.08 1.94 -15.39
C GLY A 324 9.32 0.60 -14.71
N VAL A 325 10.51 -0.01 -14.85
CA VAL A 325 10.84 -1.22 -14.09
C VAL A 325 10.93 -0.90 -12.59
N ARG A 326 10.29 -1.71 -11.75
CA ARG A 326 10.26 -1.53 -10.29
C ARG A 326 10.82 -2.75 -9.57
N TYR A 327 11.48 -2.48 -8.45
CA TYR A 327 12.12 -3.44 -7.56
C TYR A 327 11.58 -3.26 -6.13
N ASN A 328 10.25 -3.23 -5.99
CA ASN A 328 9.54 -3.06 -4.72
C ASN A 328 9.76 -1.70 -4.02
N GLU A 329 10.16 -0.66 -4.76
CA GLU A 329 10.19 0.70 -4.19
C GLU A 329 8.80 1.10 -3.72
N GLN A 330 8.75 1.86 -2.62
CA GLN A 330 7.52 2.36 -2.02
C GLN A 330 7.78 3.74 -1.44
N THR A 331 6.73 4.54 -1.27
CA THR A 331 6.80 5.85 -0.61
C THR A 331 5.90 5.89 0.60
N TYR A 332 6.24 6.75 1.55
CA TYR A 332 5.40 7.06 2.70
C TYR A 332 5.70 8.48 3.17
N PHE A 333 4.66 9.29 3.30
CA PHE A 333 4.78 10.63 3.86
C PHE A 333 4.34 10.63 5.32
N GLU A 334 5.09 11.33 6.16
CA GLU A 334 4.70 11.56 7.54
C GLU A 334 5.40 12.80 8.10
N ASN A 335 4.61 13.70 8.68
CA ASN A 335 5.09 14.99 9.21
C ASN A 335 5.87 15.75 8.12
N ASP A 336 7.02 16.35 8.46
CA ASP A 336 7.87 17.07 7.50
C ASP A 336 8.75 16.17 6.64
N GLN A 337 8.43 14.87 6.51
CA GLN A 337 9.31 13.87 5.88
C GLN A 337 8.64 13.02 4.81
N LEU A 338 9.42 12.73 3.77
CA LEU A 338 9.15 11.68 2.79
C LEU A 338 10.13 10.53 3.02
N TYR A 339 9.59 9.33 3.21
CA TYR A 339 10.35 8.08 3.29
C TYR A 339 10.22 7.34 1.97
N VAL A 340 11.34 6.86 1.45
CA VAL A 340 11.38 6.10 0.20
C VAL A 340 12.11 4.79 0.44
N LEU A 341 11.38 3.68 0.31
CA LEU A 341 11.99 2.35 0.24
C LEU A 341 12.63 2.20 -1.14
N ARG A 342 13.90 1.82 -1.16
CA ARG A 342 14.74 1.75 -2.35
C ARG A 342 15.38 0.38 -2.49
N TYR A 343 15.74 0.06 -3.72
CA TYR A 343 16.51 -1.10 -4.09
C TYR A 343 17.79 -0.68 -4.85
N ASN A 344 18.89 -1.38 -4.61
CA ASN A 344 20.13 -1.26 -5.38
C ASN A 344 20.86 -2.61 -5.40
N GLU A 345 20.90 -3.24 -6.58
CA GLU A 345 21.55 -4.54 -6.77
C GLU A 345 23.06 -4.55 -6.46
N LYS A 346 23.72 -3.38 -6.50
CA LYS A 346 25.16 -3.23 -6.27
C LYS A 346 25.54 -3.13 -4.79
N GLN A 347 24.55 -3.00 -3.90
CA GLN A 347 24.76 -2.97 -2.45
C GLN A 347 24.64 -4.37 -1.86
N GLU A 348 25.40 -4.66 -0.81
CA GLU A 348 25.30 -5.91 -0.05
C GLU A 348 23.89 -6.08 0.54
N ASP A 349 23.46 -5.10 1.34
CA ASP A 349 22.06 -4.94 1.74
C ASP A 349 21.33 -4.20 0.60
N LYS A 350 20.68 -4.96 -0.28
CA LYS A 350 20.06 -4.40 -1.50
C LYS A 350 18.93 -3.41 -1.23
N TYR A 351 18.30 -3.49 -0.07
CA TYR A 351 17.18 -2.63 0.32
C TYR A 351 17.60 -1.60 1.37
N TYR A 352 17.07 -0.39 1.26
CA TYR A 352 17.33 0.71 2.19
C TYR A 352 16.17 1.72 2.17
N ILE A 353 16.06 2.53 3.22
CA ILE A 353 15.10 3.64 3.31
C ILE A 353 15.88 4.94 3.23
N GLU A 354 15.50 5.80 2.29
CA GLU A 354 15.92 7.20 2.28
C GLU A 354 14.87 8.07 2.95
N THR A 355 15.31 9.07 3.71
CA THR A 355 14.43 10.07 4.33
C THR A 355 14.76 11.44 3.74
N TYR A 356 13.76 12.15 3.22
CA TYR A 356 13.87 13.49 2.65
C TYR A 356 13.08 14.48 3.49
N SER A 357 13.58 15.70 3.62
CA SER A 357 12.85 16.83 4.20
C SER A 357 11.86 17.38 3.18
N LEU A 358 10.58 17.47 3.51
CA LEU A 358 9.58 18.13 2.66
C LEU A 358 9.81 19.64 2.54
N ILE A 359 10.38 20.25 3.59
CA ILE A 359 10.69 21.68 3.64
C ILE A 359 11.84 22.04 2.69
N THR A 360 12.93 21.27 2.73
CA THR A 360 14.16 21.63 1.99
C THR A 360 14.40 20.80 0.73
N GLY A 361 13.67 19.70 0.54
CA GLY A 361 13.89 18.72 -0.53
C GLY A 361 15.17 17.90 -0.39
N LYS A 362 15.97 18.13 0.65
CA LYS A 362 17.26 17.44 0.84
C LYS A 362 17.08 16.08 1.51
N LYS A 363 17.87 15.10 1.06
CA LYS A 363 18.03 13.82 1.76
C LYS A 363 18.66 14.06 3.13
N ILE A 364 17.98 13.62 4.18
CA ILE A 364 18.39 13.71 5.59
C ILE A 364 19.26 12.51 5.96
N LYS A 365 18.81 11.30 5.63
CA LYS A 365 19.49 10.05 6.00
C LYS A 365 19.18 8.91 5.04
N THR A 366 20.03 7.89 5.09
CA THR A 366 19.81 6.58 4.49
C THR A 366 19.97 5.52 5.58
N THR A 367 18.97 4.66 5.73
CA THR A 367 18.91 3.55 6.68
C THR A 367 18.95 2.25 5.90
N LYS A 368 19.96 1.41 6.12
CA LYS A 368 20.07 0.12 5.43
C LYS A 368 19.00 -0.85 5.95
N ILE A 369 18.67 -1.89 5.19
CA ILE A 369 17.77 -2.96 5.66
C ILE A 369 18.46 -4.29 5.44
N LYS A 370 18.90 -4.91 6.52
CA LYS A 370 19.55 -6.23 6.54
C LYS A 370 18.49 -7.31 6.52
N GLY A 371 18.65 -8.36 5.71
CA GLY A 371 17.75 -9.52 5.77
C GLY A 371 16.61 -9.54 4.75
N MET A 372 16.29 -8.39 4.12
CA MET A 372 15.07 -8.27 3.31
C MET A 372 15.18 -9.02 1.97
N ASP A 373 16.34 -8.99 1.32
CA ASP A 373 16.54 -9.71 0.06
C ASP A 373 16.51 -11.24 0.28
N GLN A 374 17.02 -11.72 1.42
CA GLN A 374 16.91 -13.14 1.76
C GLN A 374 15.45 -13.55 1.97
N ILE A 375 14.61 -12.72 2.60
CA ILE A 375 13.19 -13.03 2.81
C ILE A 375 12.49 -13.13 1.45
N ILE A 376 12.67 -12.14 0.58
CA ILE A 376 12.01 -12.11 -0.75
C ILE A 376 12.46 -13.29 -1.62
N THR A 377 13.75 -13.61 -1.62
CA THR A 377 14.30 -14.73 -2.40
C THR A 377 14.02 -16.10 -1.79
N SER A 378 13.53 -16.16 -0.54
CA SER A 378 13.10 -17.42 0.10
C SER A 378 11.77 -17.95 -0.44
N VAL A 379 11.00 -17.14 -1.17
CA VAL A 379 9.72 -17.56 -1.76
C VAL A 379 9.98 -18.69 -2.77
N LYS A 380 9.27 -19.81 -2.59
CA LYS A 380 9.37 -21.02 -3.41
C LYS A 380 8.05 -21.29 -4.13
N GLY A 381 8.05 -22.27 -5.05
CA GLY A 381 6.83 -22.74 -5.73
C GLY A 381 6.48 -21.93 -6.97
N GLY A 382 7.46 -21.30 -7.63
CA GLY A 382 7.23 -20.50 -8.84
C GLY A 382 6.49 -19.18 -8.58
N LYS A 383 6.34 -18.77 -7.32
CA LYS A 383 5.72 -17.51 -6.93
C LYS A 383 6.78 -16.43 -6.74
N SER A 384 6.40 -15.19 -7.04
CA SER A 384 7.13 -13.96 -6.74
C SER A 384 6.23 -13.07 -5.88
N ILE A 385 6.83 -12.22 -5.04
CA ILE A 385 6.09 -11.26 -4.22
C ILE A 385 6.55 -9.84 -4.54
N TYR A 386 5.58 -8.92 -4.56
CA TYR A 386 5.77 -7.51 -4.87
C TYR A 386 5.26 -6.64 -3.73
N ALA A 387 5.92 -5.51 -3.48
CA ALA A 387 5.48 -4.57 -2.46
C ALA A 387 4.23 -3.81 -2.89
N TYR A 388 3.25 -3.73 -1.99
CA TYR A 388 1.99 -3.01 -2.20
C TYR A 388 1.72 -1.94 -1.13
N ASP A 389 2.42 -2.00 0.01
CA ASP A 389 2.27 -0.99 1.06
C ASP A 389 3.54 -0.87 1.90
N PHE A 390 3.76 0.32 2.46
CA PHE A 390 4.90 0.66 3.30
C PHE A 390 4.47 1.70 4.32
N LYS A 391 4.73 1.44 5.60
CA LYS A 391 4.39 2.34 6.71
C LYS A 391 5.56 2.51 7.66
N ILE A 392 5.76 3.73 8.16
CA ILE A 392 6.66 4.03 9.27
C ILE A 392 5.89 3.92 10.59
N LEU A 393 6.36 3.07 11.50
CA LEU A 393 5.75 2.81 12.81
C LEU A 393 6.38 3.70 13.89
N HIS A 394 7.70 3.76 13.96
CA HIS A 394 8.40 4.61 14.92
C HIS A 394 9.68 5.11 14.25
N PRO A 395 9.73 6.36 13.78
CA PRO A 395 10.96 6.87 13.20
C PRO A 395 12.04 6.89 14.28
N ASN A 396 13.21 6.33 13.97
CA ASN A 396 14.41 6.49 14.78
C ASN A 396 14.63 8.00 15.00
N LYS A 397 14.44 8.45 16.25
CA LYS A 397 14.73 9.82 16.69
C LYS A 397 16.22 10.06 16.71
#